data_AF-A0A835HUW7-F1
#
_entry.id   AF-A0A835HUW7-F1
#
_cell.length_a   1.000
_cell.length_b   1.000
_cell.length_c   1.000
_cell.angle_alpha   90.00
_cell.angle_beta   90.00
_cell.angle_gamma   90.00
#
_symmetry.space_group_name_H-M   'P 1'
#
loop_
_entity.id
_entity.type
_entity.pdbx_description
1 polymer ?
#
loop_
_entity_poly.entity_id
_entity_poly.type
_entity_poly.pdbx_seq_one_letter_code
_entity_poly.pdbx_strand_id
1 'polypeptide(L)'
;MLVVSIKGCDASLLLNSTSTNAVEKEARPNLSLSGYDVIDDIKTRLEQECPDTVSCADIVALAARDAVSYQFQRPIWRVLKGRRDGIISSASEANINLPSPFSNFTTLKQLFSSKGLNVIDLVTLSGAHTIGVSHCGVIGRRLNFTGKGDVDPSLDPTYAEFLRTKCSRTTPTTILEMDPQSSTSFDSHYYRNLNENRGLFQSDAALLNDPTSAVISELLENPAFSLLNLHGQCKIWEQCKY
;
A
#
# COMPACT_ATOMS: atom_id res chain seq x y z
N MET A 1 0.60 -1.96 2.21
CA MET A 1 -0.07 -2.43 0.97
C MET A 1 -1.14 -1.42 0.59
N LEU A 2 -0.91 -0.68 -0.49
CA LEU A 2 -1.91 0.19 -1.11
C LEU A 2 -2.84 -0.67 -1.98
N VAL A 3 -4.09 -0.84 -1.54
CA VAL A 3 -5.13 -1.37 -2.44
C VAL A 3 -5.48 -0.23 -3.40
N VAL A 4 -4.73 -0.12 -4.49
CA VAL A 4 -5.16 0.69 -5.63
C VAL A 4 -6.36 -0.03 -6.22
N SER A 5 -7.49 0.64 -6.13
CA SER A 5 -8.76 0.19 -6.67
C SER A 5 -8.64 -0.26 -8.14
N ILE A 6 -9.04 -1.49 -8.44
CA ILE A 6 -9.01 -2.03 -9.81
C ILE A 6 -10.25 -1.57 -10.58
N LYS A 7 -11.46 -1.74 -10.00
CA LYS A 7 -12.77 -1.35 -10.57
C LYS A 7 -13.56 -0.31 -9.76
N GLY A 8 -12.96 0.29 -8.75
CA GLY A 8 -13.64 1.02 -7.68
C GLY A 8 -13.27 0.45 -6.31
N CYS A 9 -13.73 1.06 -5.22
CA CYS A 9 -13.72 0.39 -3.91
C CYS A 9 -15.05 -0.35 -3.79
N ASP A 10 -15.18 -1.46 -4.50
CA ASP A 10 -16.43 -2.22 -4.63
C ASP A 10 -16.32 -3.62 -3.98
N ALA A 11 -15.27 -3.86 -3.18
CA ALA A 11 -15.02 -5.16 -2.56
C ALA A 11 -14.86 -6.34 -3.54
N SER A 12 -14.58 -6.10 -4.82
CA SER A 12 -14.28 -7.16 -5.81
C SER A 12 -13.11 -8.08 -5.37
N LEU A 13 -12.17 -7.54 -4.61
CA LEU A 13 -11.05 -8.25 -3.99
C LEU A 13 -11.50 -9.35 -3.00
N LEU A 14 -12.66 -9.21 -2.38
CA LEU A 14 -13.15 -10.15 -1.36
C LEU A 14 -13.82 -11.39 -1.99
N LEU A 15 -14.14 -11.36 -3.28
CA LEU A 15 -14.76 -12.47 -3.98
C LEU A 15 -13.81 -13.68 -4.05
N ASN A 16 -14.36 -14.87 -3.83
CA ASN A 16 -13.66 -16.14 -3.97
C ASN A 16 -13.80 -16.68 -5.40
N SER A 17 -12.83 -17.49 -5.84
CA SER A 17 -12.89 -18.12 -7.15
C SER A 17 -14.07 -19.09 -7.27
N THR A 18 -14.60 -19.15 -8.48
CA THR A 18 -15.50 -20.22 -8.92
C THR A 18 -14.72 -21.13 -9.87
N SER A 19 -15.31 -22.26 -10.28
CA SER A 19 -14.65 -23.23 -11.17
C SER A 19 -14.20 -22.68 -12.52
N THR A 20 -14.62 -21.47 -12.91
CA THR A 20 -14.41 -20.91 -14.24
C THR A 20 -13.65 -19.59 -14.30
N ASN A 21 -13.38 -18.92 -13.17
CA ASN A 21 -12.81 -17.56 -13.17
C ASN A 21 -11.72 -17.35 -12.12
N ALA A 22 -10.54 -16.90 -12.56
CA ALA A 22 -9.45 -16.46 -11.69
C ALA A 22 -9.73 -15.05 -11.15
N VAL A 23 -9.83 -14.92 -9.83
CA VAL A 23 -10.23 -13.69 -9.12
C VAL A 23 -9.03 -12.89 -8.63
N GLU A 24 -9.25 -11.66 -8.19
CA GLU A 24 -8.19 -10.76 -7.72
C GLU A 24 -7.30 -11.37 -6.63
N LYS A 25 -7.85 -12.19 -5.70
CA LYS A 25 -7.07 -12.88 -4.66
C LYS A 25 -5.95 -13.75 -5.22
N GLU A 26 -6.13 -14.29 -6.42
CA GLU A 26 -5.18 -15.19 -7.09
C GLU A 26 -4.17 -14.43 -7.96
N ALA A 27 -4.31 -13.11 -8.09
CA ALA A 27 -3.33 -12.29 -8.78
C ALA A 27 -2.01 -12.26 -8.01
N ARG A 28 -0.89 -12.28 -8.74
CA ARG A 28 0.46 -12.28 -8.16
C ARG A 28 0.69 -11.24 -7.05
N PRO A 29 0.30 -9.95 -7.19
CA PRO A 29 0.49 -8.97 -6.12
C PRO A 29 -0.36 -9.27 -4.86
N ASN A 30 -1.50 -9.93 -5.02
CA ASN A 30 -2.47 -10.17 -3.96
C ASN A 30 -2.23 -11.47 -3.18
N LEU A 31 -1.35 -12.36 -3.65
CA LEU A 31 -0.94 -13.56 -2.91
C LEU A 31 -0.30 -13.26 -1.54
N SER A 32 0.10 -12.00 -1.32
CA SER A 32 0.67 -11.53 -0.05
C SER A 32 -0.37 -10.92 0.91
N LEU A 33 -1.62 -10.76 0.49
CA LEU A 33 -2.69 -10.18 1.31
C LEU A 33 -3.11 -11.13 2.43
N SER A 34 -3.51 -10.52 3.54
CA SER A 34 -4.09 -11.19 4.72
C SER A 34 -5.22 -10.34 5.31
N GLY A 35 -5.92 -10.88 6.32
CA GLY A 35 -6.99 -10.17 7.03
C GLY A 35 -8.38 -10.32 6.42
N TYR A 36 -8.57 -11.24 5.45
CA TYR A 36 -9.89 -11.55 4.91
C TYR A 36 -10.85 -12.08 5.99
N ASP A 37 -10.33 -12.91 6.89
CA ASP A 37 -11.03 -13.46 8.05
C ASP A 37 -11.55 -12.36 9.00
N VAL A 38 -10.76 -11.30 9.20
CA VAL A 38 -11.18 -10.15 10.00
C VAL A 38 -12.36 -9.42 9.35
N ILE A 39 -12.36 -9.28 8.02
CA ILE A 39 -13.46 -8.67 7.28
C ILE A 39 -14.73 -9.54 7.37
N ASP A 40 -14.59 -10.86 7.26
CA ASP A 40 -15.69 -11.82 7.40
C ASP A 40 -16.30 -11.78 8.81
N ASP A 41 -15.48 -11.68 9.85
CA ASP A 41 -15.92 -11.53 11.24
C ASP A 41 -16.69 -10.22 11.46
N ILE A 42 -16.19 -9.11 10.93
CA ILE A 42 -16.88 -7.80 10.99
C ILE A 42 -18.23 -7.90 10.28
N LYS A 43 -18.26 -8.45 9.07
CA LYS A 43 -19.50 -8.61 8.28
C LYS A 43 -20.50 -9.49 9.01
N THR A 44 -20.06 -10.60 9.60
CA THR A 44 -20.93 -11.53 10.36
C THR A 44 -21.59 -10.84 11.55
N ARG A 45 -20.85 -10.03 12.30
CA ARG A 45 -21.42 -9.26 13.43
C ARG A 45 -22.39 -8.18 12.95
N LEU A 46 -22.04 -7.45 11.89
CA LEU A 46 -22.90 -6.41 11.34
C LEU A 46 -24.21 -6.99 10.80
N GLU A 47 -24.19 -8.16 10.17
CA GLU A 47 -25.42 -8.81 9.70
C GLU A 47 -26.34 -9.29 10.84
N GLN A 48 -25.80 -9.55 12.03
CA GLN A 48 -26.62 -9.86 13.21
C GLN A 48 -27.32 -8.62 13.78
N GLU A 49 -26.69 -7.45 13.68
CA GLU A 49 -27.21 -6.19 14.21
C GLU A 49 -28.07 -5.41 13.20
N CYS A 50 -27.65 -5.40 11.94
CA CYS A 50 -28.27 -4.67 10.84
C CYS A 50 -28.23 -5.49 9.53
N PRO A 51 -29.14 -6.47 9.38
CA PRO A 51 -29.21 -7.33 8.20
C PRO A 51 -29.28 -6.53 6.88
N ASP A 52 -28.59 -7.00 5.85
CA ASP A 52 -28.60 -6.51 4.47
C ASP A 52 -28.36 -4.99 4.32
N THR A 53 -27.66 -4.38 5.29
CA THR A 53 -27.54 -2.91 5.36
C THR A 53 -26.15 -2.39 4.98
N VAL A 54 -25.08 -3.01 5.50
CA VAL A 54 -23.71 -2.51 5.35
C VAL A 54 -22.98 -3.30 4.26
N SER A 55 -22.53 -2.62 3.20
CA SER A 55 -21.74 -3.25 2.13
C SER A 55 -20.35 -3.66 2.60
N CYS A 56 -19.81 -4.74 2.02
CA CYS A 56 -18.44 -5.16 2.27
C CYS A 56 -17.43 -4.08 1.84
N ALA A 57 -17.73 -3.34 0.79
CA ALA A 57 -16.97 -2.18 0.33
C ALA A 57 -16.81 -1.11 1.41
N ASP A 58 -17.88 -0.75 2.12
CA ASP A 58 -17.80 0.20 3.23
C ASP A 58 -17.11 -0.39 4.45
N ILE A 59 -17.24 -1.69 4.71
CA ILE A 59 -16.51 -2.37 5.79
C ILE A 59 -15.00 -2.24 5.57
N VAL A 60 -14.49 -2.53 4.37
CA VAL A 60 -13.06 -2.41 4.06
C VAL A 60 -12.57 -0.98 4.24
N ALA A 61 -13.34 0.01 3.78
CA ALA A 61 -13.00 1.42 3.94
C ALA A 61 -12.96 1.88 5.40
N LEU A 62 -13.92 1.43 6.22
CA LEU A 62 -13.98 1.72 7.65
C LEU A 62 -12.87 1.01 8.42
N ALA A 63 -12.63 -0.27 8.12
CA ALA A 63 -11.56 -1.06 8.73
C ALA A 63 -10.17 -0.47 8.44
N ALA A 64 -9.92 0.01 7.21
CA ALA A 64 -8.69 0.71 6.86
C ALA A 64 -8.51 1.99 7.71
N ARG A 65 -9.58 2.76 7.92
CA ARG A 65 -9.54 3.95 8.80
C ARG A 65 -9.26 3.57 10.24
N ASP A 66 -9.94 2.55 10.75
CA ASP A 66 -9.82 2.11 12.14
C ASP A 66 -8.41 1.57 12.42
N ALA A 67 -7.81 0.83 11.48
CA ALA A 67 -6.44 0.34 11.59
C ALA A 67 -5.42 1.48 11.75
N VAL A 68 -5.52 2.53 10.92
CA VAL A 68 -4.65 3.71 11.03
C VAL A 68 -4.95 4.54 12.28
N SER A 69 -6.23 4.64 12.66
CA SER A 69 -6.69 5.41 13.80
C SER A 69 -6.41 4.76 15.16
N TYR A 70 -6.08 3.46 15.17
CA TYR A 70 -5.91 2.65 16.37
C TYR A 70 -4.97 3.29 17.38
N GLN A 71 -3.77 3.72 16.95
CA GLN A 71 -2.78 4.33 17.84
C GLN A 71 -3.25 5.65 18.48
N PHE A 72 -4.16 6.37 17.81
CA PHE A 72 -4.67 7.66 18.26
C PHE A 72 -5.87 7.54 19.20
N GLN A 73 -6.40 6.33 19.38
CA GLN A 73 -7.58 6.04 20.21
C GLN A 73 -8.82 6.85 19.81
N ARG A 74 -8.88 7.32 18.56
CA ARG A 74 -10.01 8.05 17.98
C ARG A 74 -9.94 8.01 16.46
N PRO A 75 -11.08 8.04 15.76
CA PRO A 75 -11.12 8.34 14.34
C PRO A 75 -10.37 9.62 13.97
N ILE A 76 -9.39 9.53 13.07
CA ILE A 76 -8.64 10.73 12.64
C ILE A 76 -9.18 11.31 11.32
N TRP A 77 -10.10 10.61 10.62
CA TRP A 77 -10.93 11.18 9.56
C TRP A 77 -12.32 10.53 9.48
N ARG A 78 -13.22 11.21 8.78
CA ARG A 78 -14.55 10.69 8.43
C ARG A 78 -14.48 9.91 7.11
N VAL A 79 -14.91 8.65 7.16
CA VAL A 79 -15.09 7.83 5.95
C VAL A 79 -16.46 8.13 5.34
N LEU A 80 -16.48 8.47 4.04
CA LEU A 80 -17.71 8.53 3.26
C LEU A 80 -18.24 7.11 3.05
N LYS A 81 -19.55 6.92 3.17
CA LYS A 81 -20.24 5.62 3.08
C LYS A 81 -21.25 5.66 1.93
N GLY A 82 -21.84 4.51 1.61
CA GLY A 82 -22.81 4.32 0.53
C GLY A 82 -22.24 3.54 -0.65
N ARG A 83 -21.06 2.92 -0.51
CA ARG A 83 -20.50 2.06 -1.56
C ARG A 83 -21.34 0.79 -1.71
N ARG A 84 -21.31 0.18 -2.89
CA ARG A 84 -21.98 -1.10 -3.16
C ARG A 84 -20.96 -2.15 -3.54
N ASP A 85 -21.31 -3.41 -3.27
CA ASP A 85 -20.46 -4.55 -3.56
C ASP A 85 -20.55 -4.91 -5.05
N GLY A 86 -19.40 -4.96 -5.70
CA GLY A 86 -19.22 -5.42 -7.06
C GLY A 86 -19.35 -6.94 -7.17
N ILE A 87 -19.73 -7.40 -8.36
CA ILE A 87 -19.97 -8.83 -8.64
C ILE A 87 -18.94 -9.44 -9.58
N ILE A 88 -17.91 -8.67 -9.98
CA ILE A 88 -16.87 -9.11 -10.91
C ILE A 88 -15.52 -8.91 -10.24
N SER A 89 -14.71 -9.97 -10.20
CA SER A 89 -13.32 -9.97 -9.75
C SER A 89 -12.43 -10.56 -10.84
N SER A 90 -11.27 -9.95 -11.09
CA SER A 90 -10.40 -10.34 -12.20
C SER A 90 -8.92 -10.32 -11.82
N ALA A 91 -8.28 -11.49 -11.83
CA ALA A 91 -6.84 -11.61 -11.60
C ALA A 91 -6.02 -10.85 -12.65
N SER A 92 -6.45 -10.84 -13.91
CA SER A 92 -5.73 -10.16 -15.00
C SER A 92 -5.75 -8.65 -14.82
N GLU A 93 -6.89 -8.09 -14.41
CA GLU A 93 -6.99 -6.66 -14.13
C GLU A 93 -6.15 -6.26 -12.90
N ALA A 94 -6.12 -7.08 -11.85
CA ALA A 94 -5.23 -6.86 -10.71
C ALA A 94 -3.75 -6.84 -11.11
N ASN A 95 -3.32 -7.80 -11.93
CA ASN A 95 -1.93 -7.87 -12.39
C ASN A 95 -1.50 -6.66 -13.25
N ILE A 96 -2.44 -6.01 -13.94
CA ILE A 96 -2.17 -4.85 -14.80
C ILE A 96 -2.23 -3.55 -14.02
N ASN A 97 -3.20 -3.42 -13.10
CA ASN A 97 -3.54 -2.13 -12.49
C ASN A 97 -2.87 -1.90 -11.12
N LEU A 98 -2.32 -2.93 -10.47
CA LEU A 98 -1.63 -2.75 -9.20
C LEU A 98 -0.15 -2.37 -9.41
N PRO A 99 0.36 -1.33 -8.70
CA PRO A 99 1.74 -0.91 -8.83
C PRO A 99 2.69 -2.01 -8.33
N SER A 100 3.80 -2.18 -9.06
CA SER A 100 4.84 -3.12 -8.71
C SER A 100 5.86 -2.45 -7.77
N PRO A 101 6.44 -3.16 -6.79
CA PRO A 101 7.54 -2.64 -5.97
C PRO A 101 8.82 -2.34 -6.78
N PHE A 102 8.85 -2.77 -8.05
CA PHE A 102 9.93 -2.54 -9.01
C PHE A 102 9.66 -1.38 -9.98
N SER A 103 8.48 -0.75 -9.90
CA SER A 103 8.07 0.31 -10.84
C SER A 103 8.93 1.56 -10.71
N ASN A 104 9.22 2.20 -11.83
CA ASN A 104 9.80 3.54 -11.85
C ASN A 104 8.72 4.61 -11.62
N PHE A 105 9.15 5.86 -11.42
CA PHE A 105 8.25 6.98 -11.14
C PHE A 105 7.21 7.21 -12.23
N THR A 106 7.60 7.12 -13.51
CA THR A 106 6.70 7.31 -14.65
C THR A 106 5.55 6.30 -14.62
N THR A 107 5.85 5.03 -14.37
CA THR A 107 4.83 3.98 -14.24
C THR A 107 3.93 4.22 -13.04
N LEU A 108 4.48 4.57 -11.88
CA LEU A 108 3.69 4.89 -10.69
C LEU A 108 2.73 6.07 -10.95
N LYS A 109 3.26 7.16 -11.52
CA LYS A 109 2.48 8.34 -11.88
C LYS A 109 1.36 8.02 -12.87
N GLN A 110 1.62 7.19 -13.88
CA GLN A 110 0.61 6.76 -14.85
C GLN A 110 -0.50 5.92 -14.20
N LEU A 111 -0.15 4.96 -13.35
CA LEU A 111 -1.11 4.11 -12.64
C LEU A 111 -1.98 4.91 -11.65
N PHE A 112 -1.40 5.88 -10.94
CA PHE A 112 -2.18 6.76 -10.06
C PHE A 112 -3.06 7.70 -10.87
N SER A 113 -2.53 8.29 -11.94
CA SER A 113 -3.30 9.16 -12.81
C SER A 113 -4.45 8.45 -13.51
N SER A 114 -4.34 7.15 -13.84
CA SER A 114 -5.44 6.38 -14.43
C SER A 114 -6.60 6.15 -13.45
N LYS A 115 -6.35 6.35 -12.16
CA LYS A 115 -7.39 6.37 -11.12
C LYS A 115 -7.88 7.79 -10.82
N GLY A 116 -7.26 8.82 -11.40
CA GLY A 116 -7.55 10.22 -11.14
C GLY A 116 -6.76 10.82 -9.97
N LEU A 117 -5.74 10.11 -9.49
CA LEU A 117 -4.85 10.53 -8.41
C LEU A 117 -3.63 11.24 -8.98
N ASN A 118 -3.24 12.35 -8.37
CA ASN A 118 -2.10 13.14 -8.82
C ASN A 118 -0.80 12.75 -8.09
N VAL A 119 0.28 13.52 -8.31
CA VAL A 119 1.59 13.26 -7.68
C VAL A 119 1.55 13.44 -6.16
N ILE A 120 0.78 14.40 -5.64
CA ILE A 120 0.59 14.58 -4.19
C ILE A 120 -0.05 13.34 -3.60
N ASP A 121 -1.09 12.82 -4.25
CA ASP A 121 -1.77 11.60 -3.83
C ASP A 121 -0.79 10.40 -3.86
N LEU A 122 -0.01 10.22 -4.93
CA LEU A 122 1.01 9.19 -5.04
C LEU A 122 1.99 9.21 -3.85
N VAL A 123 2.62 10.35 -3.57
CA VAL A 123 3.61 10.45 -2.49
C VAL A 123 2.98 10.29 -1.11
N THR A 124 1.80 10.88 -0.90
CA THR A 124 1.07 10.79 0.38
C THR A 124 0.66 9.35 0.67
N LEU A 125 0.19 8.63 -0.34
CA LEU A 125 -0.31 7.27 -0.19
C LEU A 125 0.81 6.25 -0.05
N SER A 126 1.96 6.46 -0.70
CA SER A 126 3.16 5.65 -0.48
C SER A 126 3.62 5.67 0.98
N GLY A 127 3.28 6.72 1.74
CA GLY A 127 3.49 6.81 3.19
C GLY A 127 2.86 5.67 3.99
N ALA A 128 1.88 4.94 3.44
CA ALA A 128 1.33 3.74 4.05
C ALA A 128 2.38 2.63 4.27
N HIS A 129 3.56 2.71 3.64
CA HIS A 129 4.69 1.82 3.92
C HIS A 129 5.36 2.09 5.29
N THR A 130 4.95 3.12 6.04
CA THR A 130 5.39 3.35 7.43
C THR A 130 4.93 2.23 8.39
N ILE A 131 3.89 1.46 8.04
CA ILE A 131 3.43 0.31 8.83
C ILE A 131 3.44 -0.98 8.02
N GLY A 132 3.72 -2.09 8.70
CA GLY A 132 3.64 -3.44 8.14
C GLY A 132 4.98 -3.99 7.68
N VAL A 133 4.93 -5.06 6.90
CA VAL A 133 6.13 -5.85 6.56
C VAL A 133 6.19 -6.19 5.07
N SER A 134 7.38 -6.58 4.62
CA SER A 134 7.65 -7.15 3.31
C SER A 134 8.48 -8.44 3.41
N HIS A 135 8.88 -8.98 2.27
CA HIS A 135 9.67 -10.20 2.17
C HIS A 135 10.96 -9.96 1.38
N CYS A 136 12.06 -10.60 1.77
CA CYS A 136 13.37 -10.48 1.12
C CYS A 136 13.33 -10.68 -0.40
N GLY A 137 12.45 -11.55 -0.91
CA GLY A 137 12.30 -11.81 -2.34
C GLY A 137 11.95 -10.57 -3.16
N VAL A 138 11.31 -9.57 -2.54
CA VAL A 138 10.92 -8.32 -3.20
C VAL A 138 12.09 -7.33 -3.29
N ILE A 139 13.07 -7.38 -2.39
CA ILE A 139 14.21 -6.46 -2.39
C ILE A 139 15.50 -7.06 -2.93
N GLY A 140 15.51 -8.36 -3.24
CA GLY A 140 16.70 -9.07 -3.74
C GLY A 140 17.34 -8.43 -4.97
N ARG A 141 16.54 -7.82 -5.87
CA ARG A 141 17.07 -7.06 -7.02
C ARG A 141 17.86 -5.83 -6.57
N ARG A 142 17.49 -5.16 -5.47
CA ARG A 142 18.24 -3.99 -4.99
C ARG A 142 19.55 -4.35 -4.31
N LEU A 143 19.66 -5.56 -3.73
CA LEU A 143 20.88 -6.06 -3.10
C LEU A 143 21.85 -6.77 -4.07
N ASN A 144 21.39 -7.01 -5.30
CA ASN A 144 22.16 -7.58 -6.42
C ASN A 144 21.69 -6.95 -7.74
N PHE A 145 22.01 -5.67 -7.94
CA PHE A 145 21.36 -4.78 -8.91
C PHE A 145 21.63 -5.13 -10.37
N THR A 146 22.90 -5.33 -10.74
CA THR A 146 23.29 -5.77 -12.10
C THR A 146 23.53 -7.28 -12.19
N GLY A 147 23.31 -8.01 -11.09
CA GLY A 147 23.61 -9.44 -11.01
C GLY A 147 25.07 -9.77 -10.69
N LYS A 148 25.90 -8.76 -10.43
CA LYS A 148 27.35 -8.89 -10.19
C LYS A 148 27.74 -8.74 -8.71
N GLY A 149 26.76 -8.75 -7.80
CA GLY A 149 26.97 -8.54 -6.36
C GLY A 149 27.00 -7.06 -5.94
N ASP A 150 26.63 -6.16 -6.84
CA ASP A 150 26.48 -4.73 -6.61
C ASP A 150 25.13 -4.39 -5.96
N VAL A 151 25.04 -3.19 -5.42
CA VAL A 151 23.83 -2.64 -4.79
C VAL A 151 23.20 -1.58 -5.70
N ASP A 152 21.89 -1.43 -5.61
CA ASP A 152 21.16 -0.33 -6.23
C ASP A 152 21.78 1.01 -5.78
N PRO A 153 22.25 1.86 -6.71
CA PRO A 153 22.88 3.15 -6.38
C PRO A 153 21.96 4.13 -5.64
N SER A 154 20.63 3.91 -5.69
CA SER A 154 19.64 4.70 -4.95
C SER A 154 19.37 4.20 -3.53
N LEU A 155 20.14 3.22 -3.05
CA LEU A 155 20.01 2.65 -1.71
C LEU A 155 21.23 3.04 -0.87
N ASP A 156 20.99 3.58 0.33
CA ASP A 156 22.05 3.88 1.30
C ASP A 156 22.92 2.63 1.54
N PRO A 157 24.25 2.69 1.32
CA PRO A 157 25.12 1.52 1.39
C PRO A 157 25.15 0.89 2.78
N THR A 158 25.02 1.69 3.84
CA THR A 158 24.98 1.18 5.22
C THR A 158 23.69 0.40 5.45
N TYR A 159 22.56 0.93 5.02
CA TYR A 159 21.29 0.24 5.08
C TYR A 159 21.25 -1.02 4.20
N ALA A 160 21.87 -0.99 3.03
CA ALA A 160 22.01 -2.17 2.18
C ALA A 160 22.78 -3.30 2.88
N GLU A 161 23.85 -2.98 3.61
CA GLU A 161 24.60 -3.96 4.39
C GLU A 161 23.74 -4.53 5.52
N PHE A 162 22.98 -3.69 6.23
CA PHE A 162 21.99 -4.14 7.20
C PHE A 162 20.97 -5.11 6.57
N LEU A 163 20.40 -4.77 5.41
CA LEU A 163 19.47 -5.65 4.70
C LEU A 163 20.12 -6.98 4.29
N ARG A 164 21.40 -6.99 3.90
CA ARG A 164 22.15 -8.22 3.60
C ARG A 164 22.32 -9.14 4.80
N THR A 165 22.40 -8.59 6.02
CA THR A 165 22.43 -9.42 7.24
C THR A 165 21.11 -10.17 7.47
N LYS A 166 20.00 -9.68 6.90
CA LYS A 166 18.66 -10.28 7.02
C LYS A 166 18.30 -11.13 5.81
N CYS A 167 18.69 -10.69 4.62
CA CYS A 167 18.28 -11.27 3.35
C CYS A 167 19.45 -11.92 2.63
N SER A 168 19.33 -13.23 2.44
CA SER A 168 20.21 -14.02 1.57
C SER A 168 19.44 -14.50 0.33
N ARG A 169 20.16 -14.96 -0.70
CA ARG A 169 19.52 -15.52 -1.92
C ARG A 169 18.68 -16.78 -1.62
N THR A 170 18.93 -17.46 -0.52
CA THR A 170 18.23 -18.69 -0.12
C THR A 170 17.05 -18.43 0.82
N THR A 171 16.80 -17.19 1.23
CA THR A 171 15.76 -16.83 2.20
C THR A 171 14.73 -15.82 1.66
N PRO A 172 14.08 -16.09 0.50
CA PRO A 172 13.18 -15.12 -0.14
C PRO A 172 11.91 -14.82 0.67
N THR A 173 11.52 -15.70 1.60
CA THR A 173 10.35 -15.57 2.46
C THR A 173 10.64 -14.94 3.82
N THR A 174 11.89 -14.56 4.11
CA THR A 174 12.20 -13.85 5.35
C THR A 174 11.52 -12.49 5.38
N ILE A 175 10.86 -12.20 6.49
CA ILE A 175 10.08 -10.98 6.71
C ILE A 175 11.01 -9.83 7.07
N LEU A 176 10.71 -8.65 6.55
CA LEU A 176 11.37 -7.38 6.85
C LEU A 176 10.34 -6.34 7.24
N GLU A 177 10.67 -5.49 8.20
CA GLU A 177 9.93 -4.25 8.44
C GLU A 177 10.04 -3.34 7.21
N MET A 178 8.91 -2.77 6.76
CA MET A 178 8.93 -1.80 5.66
C MET A 178 9.52 -0.45 6.09
N ASP A 179 9.37 -0.12 7.37
CA ASP A 179 9.90 1.08 7.98
C ASP A 179 10.61 0.71 9.30
N PRO A 180 11.88 0.28 9.23
CA PRO A 180 12.60 -0.22 10.40
C PRO A 180 12.59 0.79 11.54
N GLN A 181 12.35 0.29 12.77
CA GLN A 181 12.18 1.09 14.00
C GLN A 181 10.81 1.76 14.18
N SER A 182 9.99 1.93 13.14
CA SER A 182 8.64 2.51 13.25
C SER A 182 7.50 1.69 12.62
N SER A 183 7.79 0.47 12.13
CA SER A 183 6.86 -0.38 11.35
C SER A 183 5.52 -0.77 11.99
N THR A 184 5.25 -0.34 13.22
CA THR A 184 4.00 -0.55 13.98
C THR A 184 3.25 0.74 14.32
N SER A 185 3.82 1.91 14.00
CA SER A 185 3.25 3.23 14.24
C SER A 185 2.97 3.93 12.92
N PHE A 186 1.81 4.54 12.77
CA PHE A 186 1.48 5.28 11.56
C PHE A 186 1.98 6.73 11.67
N ASP A 187 3.17 7.02 11.17
CA ASP A 187 3.80 8.35 11.32
C ASP A 187 4.56 8.79 10.05
N SER A 188 5.40 9.84 10.18
CA SER A 188 6.19 10.39 9.07
C SER A 188 7.59 9.77 8.93
N HIS A 189 7.94 8.75 9.70
CA HIS A 189 9.26 8.13 9.71
C HIS A 189 9.63 7.52 8.34
N TYR A 190 8.65 6.98 7.62
CA TYR A 190 8.80 6.54 6.23
C TYR A 190 9.46 7.61 5.35
N TYR A 191 9.03 8.88 5.46
CA TYR A 191 9.54 9.96 4.62
C TYR A 191 10.98 10.33 4.98
N ARG A 192 11.32 10.31 6.27
CA ARG A 192 12.70 10.49 6.73
C ARG A 192 13.60 9.39 6.17
N ASN A 193 13.19 8.13 6.29
CA ASN A 193 13.91 7.01 5.72
C ASN A 193 14.04 7.14 4.20
N LEU A 194 12.96 7.51 3.51
CA LEU A 194 12.99 7.74 2.07
C LEU A 194 14.05 8.76 1.67
N ASN A 195 14.05 9.95 2.28
CA ASN A 195 14.99 11.04 1.94
C ASN A 195 16.44 10.74 2.38
N GLU A 196 16.65 9.80 3.32
CA GLU A 196 17.96 9.22 3.64
C GLU A 196 18.40 8.12 2.64
N ASN A 197 17.67 7.91 1.52
CA ASN A 197 17.85 6.81 0.57
C ASN A 197 17.67 5.42 1.19
N ARG A 198 16.81 5.31 2.20
CA ARG A 198 16.48 4.08 2.95
C ARG A 198 15.06 3.57 2.69
N GLY A 199 14.38 4.08 1.66
CA GLY A 199 13.14 3.47 1.18
C GLY A 199 13.39 2.01 0.79
N LEU A 200 12.54 1.07 1.22
CA LEU A 200 12.77 -0.36 1.08
C LEU A 200 12.65 -0.81 -0.39
N PHE A 201 11.59 -0.39 -1.07
CA PHE A 201 11.30 -0.78 -2.44
C PHE A 201 11.97 0.13 -3.46
N GLN A 202 12.14 -0.39 -4.68
CA GLN A 202 12.60 0.44 -5.79
C GLN A 202 11.54 1.50 -6.13
N SER A 203 10.26 1.19 -5.96
CA SER A 203 9.15 2.14 -6.09
C SER A 203 9.18 3.25 -5.04
N ASP A 204 9.73 3.00 -3.83
CA ASP A 204 9.91 4.05 -2.82
C ASP A 204 11.01 5.02 -3.28
N ALA A 205 12.20 4.50 -3.56
CA ALA A 205 13.32 5.32 -4.05
C ALA A 205 12.97 6.08 -5.34
N ALA A 206 12.11 5.51 -6.19
CA ALA A 206 11.63 6.17 -7.40
C ALA A 206 10.89 7.50 -7.12
N LEU A 207 10.31 7.70 -5.94
CA LEU A 207 9.65 8.96 -5.57
C LEU A 207 10.63 10.14 -5.54
N LEU A 208 11.93 9.89 -5.35
CA LEU A 208 12.96 10.94 -5.36
C LEU A 208 13.47 11.28 -6.78
N ASN A 209 13.07 10.52 -7.80
CA ASN A 209 13.50 10.74 -9.17
C ASN A 209 12.72 11.85 -9.90
N ASP A 210 11.65 12.38 -9.30
CA ASP A 210 10.88 13.51 -9.80
C ASP A 210 10.98 14.69 -8.82
N PRO A 211 11.38 15.89 -9.28
CA PRO A 211 11.59 17.03 -8.39
C PRO A 211 10.36 17.44 -7.59
N THR A 212 9.15 17.32 -8.16
CA THR A 212 7.93 17.70 -7.45
C THR A 212 7.63 16.69 -6.35
N SER A 213 7.78 15.41 -6.67
CA SER A 213 7.61 14.31 -5.73
C SER A 213 8.61 14.38 -4.57
N ALA A 214 9.89 14.68 -4.85
CA ALA A 214 10.92 14.86 -3.83
C ALA A 214 10.63 16.02 -2.86
N VAL A 215 10.17 17.17 -3.38
CA VAL A 215 9.76 18.29 -2.51
C VAL A 215 8.58 17.89 -1.61
N ILE A 216 7.63 17.11 -2.13
CA ILE A 216 6.50 16.63 -1.33
C ILE A 216 6.98 15.64 -0.25
N SER A 217 7.93 14.76 -0.53
CA SER A 217 8.46 13.83 0.48
C SER A 217 9.20 14.57 1.60
N GLU A 218 9.99 15.60 1.28
CA GLU A 218 10.62 16.47 2.28
C GLU A 218 9.60 17.18 3.17
N LEU A 219 8.53 17.73 2.57
CA LEU A 219 7.47 18.39 3.34
C LEU A 219 6.75 17.42 4.30
N LEU A 220 6.58 16.17 3.88
CA LEU A 220 5.88 15.14 4.65
C LEU A 220 6.72 14.52 5.77
N GLU A 221 8.04 14.79 5.85
CA GLU A 221 8.84 14.42 7.03
C GLU A 221 8.33 15.09 8.30
N ASN A 222 7.82 16.32 8.18
CA ASN A 222 7.30 17.07 9.30
C ASN A 222 5.90 16.54 9.68
N PRO A 223 5.71 16.03 10.91
CA PRO A 223 4.43 15.46 11.36
C PRO A 223 3.24 16.42 11.26
N ALA A 224 3.49 17.73 11.31
CA ALA A 224 2.44 18.72 11.15
C ALA A 224 1.80 18.66 9.75
N PHE A 225 2.59 18.41 8.71
CA PHE A 225 2.08 18.32 7.33
C PHE A 225 1.54 16.92 6.99
N SER A 226 2.12 15.85 7.56
CA SER A 226 1.64 14.48 7.31
C SER A 226 0.22 14.25 7.84
N LEU A 227 -0.13 14.82 9.00
CA LEU A 227 -1.47 14.75 9.57
C LEU A 227 -2.49 15.65 8.85
N LEU A 228 -2.05 16.79 8.29
CA LEU A 228 -2.93 17.71 7.55
C LEU A 228 -3.25 17.21 6.12
N ASN A 229 -2.39 16.37 5.55
CA ASN A 229 -2.52 15.83 4.18
C ASN A 229 -3.36 14.54 4.09
N LEU A 230 -4.10 14.18 5.14
CA LEU A 230 -5.21 13.20 5.07
C LEU A 230 -6.26 13.56 3.98
N HIS A 231 -6.21 14.77 3.42
CA HIS A 231 -6.95 15.16 2.21
C HIS A 231 -6.63 14.31 0.96
N GLY A 232 -5.39 13.82 0.79
CA GLY A 232 -5.07 12.89 -0.31
C GLY A 232 -5.73 11.52 -0.14
N GLN A 233 -5.85 11.07 1.12
CA GLN A 233 -6.65 9.88 1.43
C GLN A 233 -8.13 10.14 1.07
N CYS A 234 -8.69 11.31 1.42
CA CYS A 234 -10.05 11.70 1.02
C CYS A 234 -10.31 11.60 -0.49
N LYS A 235 -9.33 11.86 -1.36
CA LYS A 235 -9.52 11.74 -2.82
C LYS A 235 -9.61 10.31 -3.33
N ILE A 236 -8.82 9.37 -2.79
CA ILE A 236 -9.06 7.93 -3.05
C ILE A 236 -10.48 7.57 -2.62
N TRP A 237 -10.92 8.07 -1.46
CA TRP A 237 -12.25 7.77 -0.93
C TRP A 237 -13.39 8.40 -1.76
N GLU A 238 -13.15 9.53 -2.42
CA GLU A 238 -14.06 10.19 -3.37
C GLU A 238 -14.06 9.54 -4.76
N GLN A 239 -12.94 8.98 -5.22
CA GLN A 239 -12.91 8.18 -6.46
C GLN A 239 -13.69 6.88 -6.33
N CYS A 240 -13.91 6.42 -5.10
CA CYS A 240 -14.74 5.27 -4.80
C CYS A 240 -16.22 5.60 -4.56
N LYS A 241 -16.73 6.73 -5.08
CA LYS A 241 -18.14 7.12 -4.96
C LYS A 241 -19.07 6.60 -6.05
N TYR A 242 -18.59 5.88 -7.06
CA TYR A 242 -19.42 5.39 -8.15
C TYR A 242 -19.02 3.98 -8.55
#